data_AF-A0A7C1D0V2-F1
#
_entry.id   AF-A0A7C1D0V2-F1
#
_cell.length_a   1.000
_cell.length_b   1.000
_cell.length_c   1.000
_cell.angle_alpha   90.00
_cell.angle_beta   90.00
_cell.angle_gamma   90.00
#
_symmetry.space_group_name_H-M   'P 1'
#
loop_
_entity.id
_entity.type
_entity.pdbx_description
1 polymer ?
#
loop_
_entity_poly.entity_id
_entity_poly.type
_entity_poly.pdbx_seq_one_letter_code
_entity_poly.pdbx_strand_id
1 'polypeptide(L)'
;MDQAPHASIPEQQVDDFLARWQSADGTEKSNYQLFLTELCALLGLPQPEPAGENHEQNAYVFERRVDIRRPDGAINRGYIDLYRRGSFVLEAKQTGKGLDTAGWDKAMLAAQNQADQYVRALPAEEGRPPFIVVTDVGRSLELYAEFTRSGGSYVPYPDPGHHRIRLEDLKRPEIQQRLRHLWLDPDQLDPSKHAARVTRSLSRTLAELARSLEKSGFDVERVAHFLKRCLFTMFSEDVGLIPNGQFTALLQRLQETPENFPDAIGSLWQAMNSGGYCGVLNARLQQFNGGLFRNINPIPLDGEQIGLLINAAEHDWSLVEPAIFGTLLERALDPRERHKLGAHYTPRAYVERLVMPTLIEPLRDEWRTIQVAAETWLQQNKPDKALKELQDFHHKLCNTRVLDPACGSGNFLYVALEHMKRLEGEVLNTISDVSGGQMGMETEGLTVDPHQFLGLEINPRAAAIAEIVLWIGYLQWHFRIHGRLELPEPILRDFRNIENRDALIEYDSREPVLDDDGNPVTLWDGISFKESPVTGELIPDESQRIPVYRYHNPRKAEWPAAEYIVGNPPFIGAKRMRALLGDGYV
;
A
#
# COMPACT_ATOMS: atom_id res chain seq x y z
N MET A 1 6.56 1.42 -22.85
CA MET A 1 5.94 2.01 -24.04
C MET A 1 4.51 2.32 -23.65
N ASP A 2 4.27 3.54 -23.20
CA ASP A 2 2.90 4.00 -22.92
C ASP A 2 2.19 4.10 -24.28
N GLN A 3 1.12 3.32 -24.45
CA GLN A 3 0.22 3.53 -25.58
C GLN A 3 -0.42 4.91 -25.40
N ALA A 4 -0.38 5.73 -26.45
CA ALA A 4 -1.06 7.02 -26.47
C ALA A 4 -2.54 6.84 -26.02
N PRO A 5 -3.09 7.76 -25.22
CA PRO A 5 -4.47 7.64 -24.76
C PRO A 5 -5.39 7.47 -25.98
N HIS A 6 -6.13 6.36 -26.01
CA HIS A 6 -7.17 6.15 -27.02
C HIS A 6 -8.13 7.34 -26.98
N ALA A 7 -8.48 7.88 -28.16
CA ALA A 7 -9.38 9.01 -28.27
C ALA A 7 -10.67 8.75 -27.45
N SER A 8 -11.05 9.72 -26.62
CA SER A 8 -12.31 9.67 -25.87
C SER A 8 -13.48 9.53 -26.82
N ILE A 9 -14.44 8.68 -26.47
CA ILE A 9 -15.64 8.45 -27.28
C ILE A 9 -16.44 9.76 -27.33
N PRO A 10 -16.94 10.17 -28.52
CA PRO A 10 -17.79 11.36 -28.62
C PRO A 10 -19.01 11.26 -27.71
N GLU A 11 -19.31 12.33 -26.97
CA GLU A 11 -20.38 12.33 -25.96
C GLU A 11 -21.74 11.92 -26.54
N GLN A 12 -22.04 12.32 -27.78
CA GLN A 12 -23.28 11.92 -28.47
C GLN A 12 -23.45 10.41 -28.60
N GLN A 13 -22.37 9.65 -28.84
CA GLN A 13 -22.46 8.18 -28.94
C GLN A 13 -22.75 7.55 -27.58
N VAL A 14 -22.25 8.16 -26.50
CA VAL A 14 -22.55 7.75 -25.13
C VAL A 14 -24.01 8.07 -24.82
N ASP A 15 -24.50 9.27 -25.18
CA ASP A 15 -25.90 9.66 -24.97
C ASP A 15 -26.89 8.75 -25.71
N ASP A 16 -26.59 8.38 -26.96
CA ASP A 16 -27.41 7.46 -27.74
C ASP A 16 -27.48 6.07 -27.08
N PHE A 17 -26.35 5.58 -26.54
CA PHE A 17 -26.29 4.33 -25.79
C PHE A 17 -27.09 4.41 -24.48
N LEU A 18 -26.96 5.51 -23.73
CA LEU A 18 -27.69 5.74 -22.48
C LEU A 18 -29.20 5.77 -22.75
N ALA A 19 -29.64 6.52 -23.74
CA ALA A 19 -31.07 6.65 -24.09
C ALA A 19 -31.69 5.30 -24.40
N ARG A 20 -30.96 4.42 -25.10
CA ARG A 20 -31.44 3.08 -25.45
C ARG A 20 -31.57 2.15 -24.25
N TRP A 21 -30.60 2.16 -23.34
CA TRP A 21 -30.54 1.18 -22.25
C TRP A 21 -31.23 1.65 -20.96
N GLN A 22 -31.35 2.97 -20.74
CA GLN A 22 -32.12 3.51 -19.62
C GLN A 22 -33.63 3.43 -19.83
N SER A 23 -34.09 3.39 -21.09
CA SER A 23 -35.52 3.28 -21.44
C SER A 23 -36.04 1.84 -21.56
N ALA A 24 -35.15 0.84 -21.45
CA ALA A 24 -35.48 -0.56 -21.62
C ALA A 24 -36.09 -1.17 -20.34
N ASP A 25 -37.40 -0.95 -20.11
CA ASP A 25 -38.21 -1.57 -19.05
C ASP A 25 -38.59 -3.04 -19.35
N GLY A 26 -37.65 -3.84 -19.86
CA GLY A 26 -37.88 -5.24 -20.22
C GLY A 26 -37.43 -6.22 -19.15
N THR A 27 -38.34 -6.97 -18.53
CA THR A 27 -38.03 -8.08 -17.61
C THR A 27 -37.59 -9.31 -18.39
N GLU A 28 -36.30 -9.48 -18.70
CA GLU A 28 -35.86 -10.76 -19.28
C GLU A 28 -34.34 -10.99 -19.17
N LYS A 29 -33.97 -12.22 -18.78
CA LYS A 29 -32.60 -12.78 -18.85
C LYS A 29 -31.96 -12.71 -20.25
N SER A 30 -32.65 -12.26 -21.29
CA SER A 30 -32.22 -12.30 -22.69
C SER A 30 -31.37 -11.09 -23.13
N ASN A 31 -31.36 -9.98 -22.39
CA ASN A 31 -30.79 -8.72 -22.87
C ASN A 31 -29.32 -8.46 -22.50
N TYR A 32 -28.75 -9.20 -21.53
CA TYR A 32 -27.39 -8.92 -21.05
C TYR A 32 -26.32 -9.13 -22.13
N GLN A 33 -26.48 -10.15 -23.00
CA GLN A 33 -25.54 -10.41 -24.09
C GLN A 33 -25.54 -9.26 -25.10
N LEU A 34 -26.73 -8.76 -25.45
CA LEU A 34 -26.88 -7.62 -26.35
C LEU A 34 -26.29 -6.34 -25.73
N PHE A 35 -26.59 -6.09 -24.45
CA PHE A 35 -26.02 -4.95 -23.70
C PHE A 35 -24.50 -4.97 -23.68
N LEU A 36 -23.90 -6.10 -23.32
CA LEU A 36 -22.44 -6.23 -23.24
C LEU A 36 -21.78 -6.15 -24.62
N THR A 37 -22.43 -6.67 -25.66
CA THR A 37 -21.96 -6.55 -27.06
C THR A 37 -21.93 -5.09 -27.51
N GLU A 38 -22.99 -4.33 -27.21
CA GLU A 38 -23.08 -2.91 -27.55
C GLU A 38 -22.13 -2.05 -26.70
N LEU A 39 -21.96 -2.38 -25.41
CA LEU A 39 -20.95 -1.74 -24.56
C LEU A 39 -19.54 -1.98 -25.10
N CYS A 40 -19.22 -3.21 -25.52
CA CYS A 40 -17.93 -3.51 -26.14
C CYS A 40 -17.74 -2.72 -27.45
N ALA A 41 -18.78 -2.62 -28.28
CA ALA A 41 -18.72 -1.83 -29.51
C ALA A 41 -18.50 -0.34 -29.24
N LEU A 42 -19.23 0.23 -28.27
CA LEU A 42 -19.08 1.63 -27.84
C LEU A 42 -17.64 1.92 -27.38
N LEU A 43 -17.07 1.01 -26.57
CA LEU A 43 -15.71 1.15 -26.04
C LEU A 43 -14.61 0.79 -27.06
N GLY A 44 -14.95 0.27 -28.23
CA GLY A 44 -13.98 -0.21 -29.23
C GLY A 44 -13.23 -1.47 -28.80
N LEU A 45 -13.90 -2.34 -28.03
CA LEU A 45 -13.36 -3.57 -27.47
C LEU A 45 -13.61 -4.78 -28.38
N PRO A 46 -12.78 -5.84 -28.29
CA PRO A 46 -13.05 -7.09 -28.99
C PRO A 46 -14.37 -7.69 -28.52
N GLN A 47 -15.02 -8.44 -29.41
CA GLN A 47 -16.27 -9.15 -29.12
C GLN A 47 -16.00 -10.57 -28.63
N PRO A 48 -16.86 -11.16 -27.78
CA PRO A 48 -16.75 -12.56 -27.37
C PRO A 48 -16.87 -13.52 -28.56
N GLU A 49 -16.12 -14.62 -28.51
CA GLU A 49 -16.19 -15.70 -29.49
C GLU A 49 -17.38 -16.64 -29.20
N PRO A 50 -17.88 -17.37 -30.21
CA PRO A 50 -18.87 -18.43 -30.00
C PRO A 50 -18.31 -19.53 -29.07
N ALA A 51 -19.10 -19.98 -28.09
CA ALA A 51 -18.70 -21.04 -27.18
C ALA A 51 -18.58 -22.39 -27.92
N GLY A 52 -17.40 -23.01 -27.86
CA GLY A 52 -17.17 -24.36 -28.37
C GLY A 52 -17.48 -25.46 -27.34
N GLU A 53 -17.55 -26.71 -27.82
CA GLU A 53 -17.75 -27.90 -26.97
C GLU A 53 -16.57 -28.14 -26.02
N ASN A 54 -15.34 -27.80 -26.44
CA ASN A 54 -14.17 -27.84 -25.58
C ASN A 54 -14.07 -26.57 -24.73
N HIS A 55 -14.63 -26.65 -23.53
CA HIS A 55 -14.66 -25.56 -22.58
C HIS A 55 -13.28 -24.99 -22.22
N GLU A 56 -12.20 -25.78 -22.26
CA GLU A 56 -10.82 -25.32 -21.99
C GLU A 56 -10.28 -24.37 -23.07
N GLN A 57 -10.94 -24.27 -24.23
CA GLN A 57 -10.55 -23.35 -25.30
C GLN A 57 -11.39 -22.06 -25.29
N ASN A 58 -12.44 -22.01 -24.46
CA ASN A 58 -13.35 -20.86 -24.36
C ASN A 58 -12.71 -19.75 -23.52
N ALA A 59 -11.76 -19.02 -24.13
CA ALA A 59 -10.98 -17.97 -23.48
C ALA A 59 -11.69 -16.61 -23.42
N TYR A 60 -12.64 -16.33 -24.33
CA TYR A 60 -13.50 -15.14 -24.25
C TYR A 60 -14.88 -15.43 -24.81
N VAL A 61 -15.84 -15.83 -23.98
CA VAL A 61 -17.16 -16.31 -24.42
C VAL A 61 -18.28 -15.91 -23.46
N PHE A 62 -19.51 -15.89 -23.96
CA PHE A 62 -20.72 -15.91 -23.12
C PHE A 62 -21.03 -17.31 -22.59
N GLU A 63 -21.76 -17.39 -21.48
CA GLU A 63 -22.28 -18.64 -20.90
C GLU A 63 -21.18 -19.70 -20.69
N ARG A 64 -20.01 -19.27 -20.19
CA ARG A 64 -18.88 -20.17 -19.93
C ARG A 64 -19.26 -21.15 -18.82
N ARG A 65 -19.44 -22.42 -19.19
CA ARG A 65 -19.73 -23.49 -18.23
C ARG A 65 -18.57 -23.68 -17.25
N VAL A 66 -18.88 -23.87 -15.98
CA VAL A 66 -17.94 -24.27 -14.91
C VAL A 66 -18.55 -25.38 -14.06
N ASP A 67 -17.70 -26.29 -13.58
CA ASP A 67 -18.13 -27.43 -12.75
C ASP A 67 -17.82 -27.12 -11.27
N ILE A 68 -18.86 -26.86 -10.49
CA ILE A 68 -18.78 -26.47 -9.07
C ILE A 68 -18.84 -27.73 -8.21
N ARG A 69 -17.73 -28.05 -7.56
CA ARG A 69 -17.65 -29.18 -6.62
C ARG A 69 -18.18 -28.77 -5.25
N ARG A 70 -19.14 -29.52 -4.74
CA ARG A 70 -19.66 -29.38 -3.37
C ARG A 70 -18.83 -30.21 -2.38
N PRO A 71 -18.86 -29.88 -1.07
CA PRO A 71 -18.14 -30.63 -0.04
C PRO A 71 -18.56 -32.11 0.08
N ASP A 72 -19.76 -32.45 -0.35
CA ASP A 72 -20.31 -33.81 -0.39
C ASP A 72 -19.84 -34.63 -1.61
N GLY A 73 -19.01 -34.03 -2.48
CA GLY A 73 -18.51 -34.66 -3.70
C GLY A 73 -19.42 -34.50 -4.92
N ALA A 74 -20.61 -33.88 -4.79
CA ALA A 74 -21.48 -33.61 -5.92
C ALA A 74 -20.93 -32.49 -6.81
N ILE A 75 -21.17 -32.59 -8.12
CA ILE A 75 -20.77 -31.57 -9.11
C ILE A 75 -22.02 -30.90 -9.66
N ASN A 76 -22.16 -29.60 -9.40
CA ASN A 76 -23.18 -28.76 -10.03
C ASN A 76 -22.58 -28.02 -11.23
N ARG A 77 -23.37 -27.87 -12.29
CA ARG A 77 -22.98 -27.05 -13.44
C ARG A 77 -23.39 -25.60 -13.18
N GLY A 78 -22.43 -24.69 -13.23
CA GLY A 78 -22.64 -23.24 -13.29
C GLY A 78 -22.34 -22.70 -14.68
N TYR A 79 -22.83 -21.50 -14.97
CA TYR A 79 -22.54 -20.78 -16.21
C TYR A 79 -22.19 -19.35 -15.84
N ILE A 80 -21.01 -18.90 -16.28
CA ILE A 80 -20.58 -17.51 -16.16
C ILE A 80 -21.18 -16.74 -17.33
N ASP A 81 -21.89 -15.65 -17.06
CA ASP A 81 -22.56 -14.86 -18.10
C ASP A 81 -21.57 -14.38 -19.16
N LEU A 82 -20.46 -13.75 -18.77
CA LEU A 82 -19.35 -13.43 -19.67
C LEU A 82 -17.99 -13.71 -19.01
N TYR A 83 -17.16 -14.51 -19.67
CA TYR A 83 -15.84 -14.87 -19.19
C TYR A 83 -14.77 -14.41 -20.17
N ARG A 84 -13.74 -13.73 -19.67
CA ARG A 84 -12.50 -13.45 -20.40
C ARG A 84 -11.30 -13.90 -19.59
N ARG A 85 -10.62 -14.96 -20.04
CA ARG A 85 -9.45 -15.55 -19.40
C ARG A 85 -8.38 -14.50 -19.16
N GLY A 86 -7.86 -14.48 -17.94
CA GLY A 86 -6.82 -13.54 -17.52
C GLY A 86 -7.30 -12.12 -17.27
N SER A 87 -8.58 -11.82 -17.51
CA SER A 87 -9.20 -10.51 -17.29
C SER A 87 -10.28 -10.53 -16.22
N PHE A 88 -11.41 -11.18 -16.48
CA PHE A 88 -12.55 -11.13 -15.55
C PHE A 88 -13.51 -12.33 -15.65
N VAL A 89 -14.24 -12.54 -14.56
CA VAL A 89 -15.56 -13.18 -14.55
C VAL A 89 -16.61 -12.09 -14.43
N LEU A 90 -17.63 -12.11 -15.29
CA LEU A 90 -18.73 -11.15 -15.25
C LEU A 90 -20.06 -11.87 -15.00
N GLU A 91 -20.81 -11.39 -14.01
CA GLU A 91 -22.18 -11.81 -13.70
C GLU A 91 -23.14 -10.63 -13.96
N ALA A 92 -24.19 -10.88 -14.73
CA ALA A 92 -25.21 -9.91 -15.06
C ALA A 92 -26.49 -10.16 -14.26
N LYS A 93 -27.06 -9.08 -13.73
CA LYS A 93 -28.40 -9.07 -13.14
C LYS A 93 -29.23 -8.01 -13.85
N GLN A 94 -30.53 -8.23 -13.80
CA GLN A 94 -31.50 -7.20 -14.15
C GLN A 94 -32.47 -7.12 -12.99
N THR A 95 -32.17 -6.24 -12.05
CA THR A 95 -32.79 -6.29 -10.73
C THR A 95 -34.22 -5.75 -10.72
N GLY A 96 -34.54 -4.81 -11.64
CA GLY A 96 -35.83 -4.10 -11.66
C GLY A 96 -36.10 -3.23 -10.43
N LYS A 97 -35.16 -3.17 -9.47
CA LYS A 97 -35.28 -2.41 -8.22
C LYS A 97 -34.77 -0.98 -8.40
N GLY A 98 -35.17 -0.04 -7.55
CA GLY A 98 -34.54 1.28 -7.52
C GLY A 98 -33.05 1.15 -7.21
N LEU A 99 -32.21 1.88 -7.95
CA LEU A 99 -30.78 1.99 -7.64
C LEU A 99 -30.59 2.43 -6.18
N ASP A 100 -29.54 1.93 -5.53
CA ASP A 100 -29.16 2.31 -4.16
C ASP A 100 -30.25 2.02 -3.10
N THR A 101 -31.15 1.07 -3.38
CA THR A 101 -32.07 0.53 -2.36
C THR A 101 -31.46 -0.69 -1.68
N ALA A 102 -31.75 -0.90 -0.39
CA ALA A 102 -31.23 -2.06 0.35
C ALA A 102 -31.52 -3.41 -0.34
N GLY A 103 -32.66 -3.51 -1.04
CA GLY A 103 -33.01 -4.69 -1.82
C GLY A 103 -32.18 -4.86 -3.10
N TRP A 104 -31.73 -3.76 -3.70
CA TRP A 104 -30.84 -3.73 -4.84
C TRP A 104 -29.41 -4.09 -4.43
N ASP A 105 -28.88 -3.48 -3.36
CA ASP A 105 -27.53 -3.80 -2.85
C ASP A 105 -27.40 -5.29 -2.47
N LYS A 106 -28.43 -5.85 -1.82
CA LYS A 106 -28.47 -7.30 -1.53
C LYS A 106 -28.44 -8.17 -2.79
N ALA A 107 -29.04 -7.72 -3.89
CA ALA A 107 -29.04 -8.46 -5.15
C ALA A 107 -27.66 -8.40 -5.83
N MET A 108 -27.00 -7.25 -5.81
CA MET A 108 -25.65 -7.06 -6.33
C MET A 108 -24.62 -7.86 -5.54
N LEU A 109 -24.70 -7.82 -4.21
CA LEU A 109 -23.85 -8.64 -3.32
C LEU A 109 -24.03 -10.14 -3.58
N ALA A 110 -25.26 -10.60 -3.80
CA ALA A 110 -25.51 -12.00 -4.15
C ALA A 110 -24.88 -12.38 -5.50
N ALA A 111 -24.90 -11.48 -6.47
CA ALA A 111 -24.28 -11.67 -7.77
C ALA A 111 -22.74 -11.70 -7.68
N GLN A 112 -22.15 -10.82 -6.87
CA GLN A 112 -20.71 -10.85 -6.58
C GLN A 112 -20.30 -12.19 -5.95
N ASN A 113 -21.03 -12.66 -4.93
CA ASN A 113 -20.77 -13.96 -4.29
C ASN A 113 -20.89 -15.13 -5.28
N GLN A 114 -21.84 -15.06 -6.22
CA GLN A 114 -21.99 -16.05 -7.27
C GLN A 114 -20.78 -16.05 -8.23
N ALA A 115 -20.32 -14.86 -8.64
CA ALA A 115 -19.12 -14.72 -9.47
C ALA A 115 -17.85 -15.23 -8.77
N ASP A 116 -17.69 -14.98 -7.46
CA ASP A 116 -16.57 -15.50 -6.67
C ASP A 116 -16.57 -17.04 -6.62
N GLN A 117 -17.74 -17.67 -6.47
CA GLN A 117 -17.87 -19.12 -6.56
C GLN A 117 -17.43 -19.65 -7.93
N TYR A 118 -17.77 -18.96 -9.02
CA TYR A 118 -17.33 -19.34 -10.35
C TYR A 118 -15.82 -19.21 -10.53
N VAL A 119 -15.22 -18.12 -10.04
CA VAL A 119 -13.76 -17.94 -10.03
C VAL A 119 -13.07 -19.10 -9.31
N ARG A 120 -13.58 -19.52 -8.15
CA ARG A 120 -13.03 -20.65 -7.39
C ARG A 120 -13.17 -21.98 -8.14
N ALA A 121 -14.23 -22.14 -8.92
CA ALA A 121 -14.50 -23.34 -9.72
C ALA A 121 -13.72 -23.40 -11.05
N LEU A 122 -13.04 -22.33 -11.47
CA LEU A 122 -12.20 -22.35 -12.67
C LEU A 122 -11.03 -23.35 -12.52
N PRO A 123 -10.60 -24.00 -13.60
CA PRO A 123 -9.41 -24.86 -13.58
C PRO A 123 -8.17 -24.11 -13.06
N ALA A 124 -7.33 -24.77 -12.27
CA ALA A 124 -6.15 -24.13 -11.68
C ALA A 124 -5.12 -23.69 -12.75
N GLU A 125 -5.02 -24.44 -13.85
CA GLU A 125 -4.09 -24.18 -14.95
C GLU A 125 -4.40 -22.89 -15.72
N GLU A 126 -5.66 -22.44 -15.69
CA GLU A 126 -6.07 -21.17 -16.30
C GLU A 126 -5.70 -19.95 -15.43
N GLY A 127 -5.28 -20.19 -14.18
CA GLY A 127 -5.11 -19.16 -13.16
C GLY A 127 -6.44 -18.59 -12.66
N ARG A 128 -6.35 -17.51 -11.89
CA ARG A 128 -7.52 -16.74 -11.44
C ARG A 128 -7.52 -15.39 -12.15
N PRO A 129 -8.68 -14.91 -12.65
CA PRO A 129 -8.75 -13.61 -13.27
C PRO A 129 -8.59 -12.50 -12.23
N PRO A 130 -7.93 -11.38 -12.54
CA PRO A 130 -7.73 -10.30 -11.57
C PRO A 130 -9.03 -9.56 -11.19
N PHE A 131 -10.12 -9.70 -11.96
CA PHE A 131 -11.38 -9.01 -11.68
C PHE A 131 -12.61 -9.92 -11.60
N ILE A 132 -13.54 -9.51 -10.76
CA ILE A 132 -14.97 -9.83 -10.84
C ILE A 132 -15.69 -8.56 -11.29
N VAL A 133 -16.60 -8.70 -12.23
CA VAL A 133 -17.48 -7.62 -12.70
C VAL A 133 -18.92 -8.04 -12.44
N VAL A 134 -19.69 -7.19 -11.77
CA VAL A 134 -21.13 -7.39 -11.64
C VAL A 134 -21.82 -6.28 -12.42
N THR A 135 -22.79 -6.60 -13.26
CA THR A 135 -23.54 -5.56 -13.97
C THR A 135 -25.03 -5.64 -13.67
N ASP A 136 -25.64 -4.50 -13.33
CA ASP A 136 -27.08 -4.33 -13.45
C ASP A 136 -27.35 -3.77 -14.85
N VAL A 137 -27.90 -4.62 -15.72
CA VAL A 137 -28.03 -4.35 -17.15
C VAL A 137 -28.76 -3.03 -17.38
N GLY A 138 -28.13 -2.14 -18.16
CA GLY A 138 -28.66 -0.82 -18.46
C GLY A 138 -28.55 0.22 -17.34
N ARG A 139 -27.84 -0.09 -16.25
CA ARG A 139 -27.77 0.81 -15.08
C ARG A 139 -26.37 1.01 -14.52
N SER A 140 -25.65 -0.07 -14.22
CA SER A 140 -24.33 0.04 -13.57
C SER A 140 -23.42 -1.17 -13.78
N LEU A 141 -22.13 -0.96 -13.52
CA LEU A 141 -21.10 -1.99 -13.38
C LEU A 141 -20.40 -1.81 -12.02
N GLU A 142 -20.20 -2.89 -11.28
CA GLU A 142 -19.41 -2.93 -10.05
C GLU A 142 -18.15 -3.75 -10.29
N LEU A 143 -17.01 -3.18 -9.92
CA LEU A 143 -15.70 -3.80 -10.12
C LEU A 143 -15.12 -4.28 -8.78
N TYR A 144 -14.66 -5.51 -8.76
CA TYR A 144 -13.92 -6.07 -7.63
C TYR A 144 -12.62 -6.67 -8.14
N ALA A 145 -11.51 -6.44 -7.44
CA ALA A 145 -10.19 -6.86 -7.88
C ALA A 145 -9.49 -7.76 -6.85
N GLU A 146 -8.69 -8.68 -7.36
CA GLU A 146 -7.75 -9.54 -6.63
C GLU A 146 -6.51 -9.73 -7.52
N PHE A 147 -5.60 -8.75 -7.49
CA PHE A 147 -4.45 -8.71 -8.41
C PHE A 147 -3.38 -9.76 -8.12
N THR A 148 -3.36 -10.38 -6.93
CA THR A 148 -2.40 -11.47 -6.64
C THR A 148 -2.76 -12.75 -7.38
N ARG A 149 -4.02 -12.88 -7.80
CA ARG A 149 -4.59 -14.04 -8.50
C ARG A 149 -4.40 -15.35 -7.71
N SER A 150 -4.33 -15.23 -6.38
CA SER A 150 -4.17 -16.35 -5.45
C SER A 150 -5.49 -17.07 -5.18
N GLY A 151 -6.62 -16.47 -5.58
CA GLY A 151 -7.95 -16.95 -5.20
C GLY A 151 -8.37 -16.50 -3.80
N GLY A 152 -7.77 -15.39 -3.33
CA GLY A 152 -8.12 -14.68 -2.11
C GLY A 152 -9.50 -14.01 -2.18
N SER A 153 -9.66 -12.90 -1.46
CA SER A 153 -10.90 -12.13 -1.47
C SER A 153 -10.84 -11.03 -2.53
N TYR A 154 -11.83 -10.99 -3.42
CA TYR A 154 -12.02 -9.85 -4.31
C TYR A 154 -12.59 -8.67 -3.53
N VAL A 155 -11.91 -7.53 -3.62
CA VAL A 155 -12.30 -6.31 -2.89
C VAL A 155 -12.80 -5.24 -3.87
N PRO A 156 -13.70 -4.33 -3.47
CA PRO A 156 -14.15 -3.22 -4.30
C PRO A 156 -12.98 -2.45 -4.95
N TYR A 157 -13.04 -2.21 -6.25
CA TYR A 157 -11.99 -1.52 -7.01
C TYR A 157 -12.51 -0.28 -7.75
N PRO A 158 -11.84 0.88 -7.65
CA PRO A 158 -10.53 1.11 -7.00
C PRO A 158 -10.61 1.17 -5.47
N ASP A 159 -11.78 1.47 -4.92
CA ASP A 159 -12.05 1.57 -3.49
C ASP A 159 -13.57 1.38 -3.24
N PRO A 160 -14.01 1.19 -1.98
CA PRO A 160 -15.42 0.99 -1.64
C PRO A 160 -16.36 2.11 -2.11
N GLY A 161 -15.90 3.36 -2.19
CA GLY A 161 -16.71 4.51 -2.61
C GLY A 161 -16.85 4.64 -4.13
N HIS A 162 -15.88 4.15 -4.92
CA HIS A 162 -15.83 4.36 -6.37
C HIS A 162 -15.86 3.07 -7.20
N HIS A 163 -16.15 1.93 -6.58
CA HIS A 163 -16.22 0.64 -7.28
C HIS A 163 -17.44 0.47 -8.18
N ARG A 164 -18.50 1.26 -7.92
CA ARG A 164 -19.72 1.30 -8.71
C ARG A 164 -19.61 2.38 -9.78
N ILE A 165 -19.70 1.95 -11.04
CA ILE A 165 -19.69 2.78 -12.23
C ILE A 165 -21.12 2.82 -12.75
N ARG A 166 -21.77 3.98 -12.66
CA ARG A 166 -23.08 4.17 -13.29
C ARG A 166 -22.89 4.35 -14.79
N LEU A 167 -23.89 4.03 -15.61
CA LEU A 167 -23.73 4.21 -17.06
C LEU A 167 -23.47 5.68 -17.44
N GLU A 168 -24.04 6.63 -16.71
CA GLU A 168 -23.78 8.06 -16.90
C GLU A 168 -22.30 8.43 -16.76
N ASP A 169 -21.54 7.68 -15.93
CA ASP A 169 -20.11 7.87 -15.77
C ASP A 169 -19.29 7.51 -17.02
N LEU A 170 -19.88 6.81 -18.01
CA LEU A 170 -19.21 6.52 -19.29
C LEU A 170 -18.88 7.78 -20.09
N LYS A 171 -19.47 8.93 -19.77
CA LYS A 171 -19.09 10.23 -20.33
C LYS A 171 -17.67 10.66 -19.95
N ARG A 172 -17.16 10.12 -18.83
CA ARG A 172 -15.87 10.48 -18.27
C ARG A 172 -14.74 9.69 -18.96
N PRO A 173 -13.75 10.34 -19.59
CA PRO A 173 -12.67 9.65 -20.31
C PRO A 173 -11.91 8.64 -19.46
N GLU A 174 -11.69 8.94 -18.19
CA GLU A 174 -10.99 8.08 -17.24
C GLU A 174 -11.74 6.76 -16.98
N ILE A 175 -13.08 6.77 -17.01
CA ILE A 175 -13.92 5.58 -16.85
C ILE A 175 -13.87 4.72 -18.10
N GLN A 176 -13.93 5.34 -19.29
CA GLN A 176 -13.75 4.63 -20.56
C GLN A 176 -12.39 3.94 -20.61
N GLN A 177 -11.32 4.63 -20.18
CA GLN A 177 -9.98 4.06 -20.13
C GLN A 177 -9.87 2.92 -19.12
N ARG A 178 -10.48 3.07 -17.92
CA ARG A 178 -10.52 2.00 -16.92
C ARG A 178 -11.18 0.74 -17.47
N LEU A 179 -12.35 0.86 -18.10
CA LEU A 179 -13.04 -0.28 -18.71
C LEU A 179 -12.23 -0.88 -19.87
N ARG A 180 -11.52 -0.06 -20.65
CA ARG A 180 -10.62 -0.56 -21.69
C ARG A 180 -9.47 -1.38 -21.13
N HIS A 181 -8.78 -0.88 -20.11
CA HIS A 181 -7.72 -1.63 -19.44
C HIS A 181 -8.26 -2.92 -18.81
N LEU A 182 -9.41 -2.87 -18.13
CA LEU A 182 -10.07 -4.06 -17.57
C LEU A 182 -10.23 -5.18 -18.61
N TRP A 183 -10.63 -4.84 -19.83
CA TRP A 183 -10.73 -5.81 -20.92
C TRP A 183 -9.37 -6.23 -21.47
N LEU A 184 -8.53 -5.26 -21.88
CA LEU A 184 -7.37 -5.51 -22.75
C LEU A 184 -6.07 -5.83 -21.99
N ASP A 185 -5.81 -5.12 -20.90
CA ASP A 185 -4.59 -5.23 -20.11
C ASP A 185 -4.90 -4.90 -18.63
N PRO A 186 -5.60 -5.82 -17.93
CA PRO A 186 -6.08 -5.60 -16.56
C PRO A 186 -4.94 -5.37 -15.56
N ASP A 187 -3.73 -5.79 -15.90
CA ASP A 187 -2.54 -5.58 -15.09
C ASP A 187 -2.10 -4.10 -15.04
N GLN A 188 -2.53 -3.25 -15.99
CA GLN A 188 -2.32 -1.80 -15.89
C GLN A 188 -3.17 -1.16 -14.79
N LEU A 189 -4.25 -1.83 -14.38
CA LEU A 189 -5.10 -1.39 -13.29
C LEU A 189 -4.57 -1.80 -11.92
N ASP A 190 -3.55 -2.67 -11.87
CA ASP A 190 -2.89 -3.09 -10.64
C ASP A 190 -2.11 -1.90 -10.04
N PRO A 191 -2.59 -1.32 -8.93
CA PRO A 191 -1.93 -0.17 -8.32
C PRO A 191 -0.49 -0.51 -7.89
N SER A 192 -0.20 -1.78 -7.55
CA SER A 192 1.13 -2.20 -7.12
C SER A 192 2.15 -2.15 -8.25
N LYS A 193 1.74 -2.46 -9.49
CA LYS A 193 2.63 -2.37 -10.67
C LYS A 193 2.93 -0.94 -11.06
N HIS A 194 1.92 -0.07 -10.99
CA HIS A 194 2.12 1.36 -11.22
C HIS A 194 3.03 1.96 -10.16
N ALA A 195 2.73 1.71 -8.88
CA ALA A 195 3.56 2.12 -7.75
C ALA A 195 5.00 1.62 -7.91
N ALA A 196 5.22 0.35 -8.24
CA ALA A 196 6.54 -0.22 -8.47
C ALA A 196 7.31 0.41 -9.64
N ARG A 197 6.62 0.89 -10.69
CA ARG A 197 7.27 1.60 -11.81
C ARG A 197 7.73 2.99 -11.38
N VAL A 198 6.84 3.75 -10.73
CA VAL A 198 7.13 5.09 -10.17
C VAL A 198 8.28 4.98 -9.16
N THR A 199 8.21 4.00 -8.26
CA THR A 199 9.26 3.63 -7.30
C THR A 199 10.64 3.58 -7.95
N ARG A 200 10.78 2.80 -9.03
CA ARG A 200 12.08 2.52 -9.66
C ARG A 200 12.65 3.77 -10.33
N SER A 201 11.77 4.60 -10.92
CA SER A 201 12.16 5.87 -11.53
C SER A 201 12.68 6.83 -10.46
N LEU A 202 11.88 7.09 -9.43
CA LEU A 202 12.25 7.91 -8.27
C LEU A 202 13.53 7.42 -7.61
N SER A 203 13.69 6.09 -7.55
CA SER A 203 14.87 5.48 -6.94
C SER A 203 16.17 5.90 -7.59
N ARG A 204 16.16 5.98 -8.91
CA ARG A 204 17.32 6.37 -9.69
C ARG A 204 17.65 7.85 -9.47
N THR A 205 16.64 8.72 -9.56
CA THR A 205 16.78 10.16 -9.38
C THR A 205 17.35 10.51 -8.00
N LEU A 206 16.86 9.87 -6.94
CA LEU A 206 17.34 10.12 -5.58
C LEU A 206 18.76 9.59 -5.33
N ALA A 207 19.10 8.44 -5.91
CA ALA A 207 20.46 7.91 -5.84
C ALA A 207 21.46 8.77 -6.62
N GLU A 208 21.05 9.40 -7.71
CA GLU A 208 21.83 10.40 -8.43
C GLU A 208 22.05 11.66 -7.57
N LEU A 209 21.00 12.18 -6.95
CA LEU A 209 21.10 13.34 -6.07
C LEU A 209 22.00 13.06 -4.85
N ALA A 210 21.80 11.94 -4.15
CA ALA A 210 22.63 11.56 -3.00
C ALA A 210 24.12 11.51 -3.35
N ARG A 211 24.47 10.88 -4.50
CA ARG A 211 25.85 10.83 -4.99
C ARG A 211 26.42 12.20 -5.31
N SER A 212 25.61 13.08 -5.90
CA SER A 212 26.03 14.45 -6.18
C SER A 212 26.38 15.20 -4.90
N LEU A 213 25.55 15.09 -3.86
CA LEU A 213 25.76 15.78 -2.59
C LEU A 213 27.00 15.26 -1.84
N GLU A 214 27.21 13.95 -1.83
CA GLU A 214 28.42 13.37 -1.23
C GLU A 214 29.69 13.78 -1.98
N LYS A 215 29.64 13.86 -3.32
CA LYS A 215 30.75 14.35 -4.13
C LYS A 215 31.07 15.82 -3.83
N SER A 216 30.07 16.60 -3.44
CA SER A 216 30.23 17.98 -2.94
C SER A 216 30.76 18.05 -1.50
N GLY A 217 31.02 16.91 -0.85
CA GLY A 217 31.68 16.82 0.46
C GLY A 217 30.73 16.77 1.65
N PHE A 218 29.42 16.59 1.45
CA PHE A 218 28.47 16.41 2.55
C PHE A 218 28.54 15.01 3.15
N ASP A 219 28.40 14.91 4.46
CA ASP A 219 28.38 13.64 5.16
C ASP A 219 27.10 12.84 4.86
N VAL A 220 27.24 11.51 4.84
CA VAL A 220 26.17 10.57 4.46
C VAL A 220 24.93 10.73 5.36
N GLU A 221 25.12 10.98 6.64
CA GLU A 221 24.03 11.11 7.61
C GLU A 221 23.22 12.40 7.40
N ARG A 222 23.89 13.52 7.10
CA ARG A 222 23.25 14.79 6.77
C ARG A 222 22.51 14.69 5.44
N VAL A 223 23.11 14.07 4.42
CA VAL A 223 22.44 13.81 3.13
C VAL A 223 21.18 12.97 3.35
N ALA A 224 21.25 11.95 4.20
CA ALA A 224 20.10 11.13 4.58
C ALA A 224 18.95 11.93 5.14
N HIS A 225 19.23 12.72 6.18
CA HIS A 225 18.23 13.53 6.86
C HIS A 225 17.65 14.62 5.96
N PHE A 226 18.47 15.19 5.07
CA PHE A 226 18.03 16.14 4.08
C PHE A 226 17.05 15.51 3.07
N LEU A 227 17.44 14.42 2.42
CA LEU A 227 16.60 13.72 1.45
C LEU A 227 15.29 13.25 2.08
N LYS A 228 15.35 12.67 3.28
CA LYS A 228 14.18 12.24 4.04
C LYS A 228 13.14 13.35 4.22
N ARG A 229 13.58 14.57 4.53
CA ARG A 229 12.70 15.74 4.67
C ARG A 229 12.15 16.21 3.32
N CYS A 230 12.98 16.27 2.26
CA CYS A 230 12.51 16.60 0.92
C CYS A 230 11.40 15.64 0.45
N LEU A 231 11.61 14.34 0.61
CA LEU A 231 10.66 13.31 0.21
C LEU A 231 9.34 13.43 0.98
N PHE A 232 9.42 13.66 2.29
CA PHE A 232 8.22 13.88 3.10
C PHE A 232 7.47 15.16 2.69
N THR A 233 8.18 16.22 2.29
CA THR A 233 7.55 17.45 1.78
C THR A 233 6.84 17.21 0.45
N MET A 234 7.43 16.46 -0.49
CA MET A 234 6.77 16.06 -1.74
C MET A 234 5.51 15.22 -1.45
N PHE A 235 5.64 14.24 -0.57
CA PHE A 235 4.49 13.44 -0.14
C PHE A 235 3.37 14.32 0.46
N SER A 236 3.73 15.25 1.35
CA SER A 236 2.78 16.16 2.00
C SER A 236 2.02 17.04 1.00
N GLU A 237 2.65 17.41 -0.12
CA GLU A 237 2.02 18.16 -1.21
C GLU A 237 0.93 17.35 -1.90
N ASP A 238 1.25 16.11 -2.28
CA ASP A 238 0.35 15.28 -3.08
C ASP A 238 -0.82 14.70 -2.28
N VAL A 239 -0.61 14.39 -0.99
CA VAL A 239 -1.71 14.01 -0.10
C VAL A 239 -2.51 15.21 0.43
N GLY A 240 -2.07 16.44 0.11
CA GLY A 240 -2.79 17.68 0.44
C GLY A 240 -2.63 18.16 1.88
N LEU A 241 -1.59 17.73 2.58
CA LEU A 241 -1.20 18.27 3.90
C LEU A 241 -0.56 19.66 3.79
N ILE A 242 0.05 19.95 2.65
CA ILE A 242 0.40 21.31 2.22
C ILE A 242 -0.30 21.61 0.88
N PRO A 243 -0.43 22.88 0.48
CA PRO A 243 -1.14 23.21 -0.74
C PRO A 243 -0.51 22.54 -1.97
N ASN A 244 -1.34 21.85 -2.75
CA ASN A 244 -0.92 21.05 -3.89
C ASN A 244 -0.15 21.91 -4.93
N GLY A 245 0.97 21.37 -5.44
CA GLY A 245 1.85 21.99 -6.43
C GLY A 245 2.72 23.17 -5.94
N GLN A 246 2.58 23.63 -4.69
CA GLN A 246 3.35 24.77 -4.17
C GLN A 246 4.81 24.45 -3.82
N PHE A 247 5.12 23.25 -3.32
CA PHE A 247 6.48 22.80 -3.10
C PHE A 247 7.21 22.59 -4.44
N THR A 248 6.55 21.92 -5.39
CA THR A 248 7.10 21.76 -6.75
C THR A 248 7.36 23.12 -7.41
N ALA A 249 6.42 24.07 -7.33
CA ALA A 249 6.62 25.43 -7.84
C ALA A 249 7.70 26.21 -7.07
N LEU A 250 7.89 25.96 -5.78
CA LEU A 250 9.00 26.53 -5.01
C LEU A 250 10.35 26.03 -5.56
N LEU A 251 10.49 24.73 -5.80
CA LEU A 251 11.72 24.16 -6.36
C LEU A 251 12.03 24.73 -7.75
N GLN A 252 11.03 24.87 -8.62
CA GLN A 252 11.18 25.47 -9.95
C GLN A 252 11.70 26.91 -9.86
N ARG A 253 11.16 27.74 -8.96
CA ARG A 253 11.67 29.11 -8.73
C ARG A 253 13.10 29.12 -8.17
N LEU A 254 13.42 28.20 -7.26
CA LEU A 254 14.76 28.10 -6.67
C LEU A 254 15.80 27.59 -7.66
N GLN A 255 15.40 26.89 -8.72
CA GLN A 255 16.34 26.48 -9.77
C GLN A 255 16.97 27.68 -10.48
N GLU A 256 16.24 28.79 -10.60
CA GLU A 256 16.74 30.05 -11.17
C GLU A 256 17.59 30.86 -10.18
N THR A 257 17.42 30.62 -8.87
CA THR A 257 18.17 31.30 -7.80
C THR A 257 18.66 30.30 -6.72
N PRO A 258 19.57 29.37 -7.06
CA PRO A 258 19.95 28.28 -6.17
C PRO A 258 20.55 28.72 -4.84
N GLU A 259 21.15 29.92 -4.78
CA GLU A 259 21.71 30.52 -3.57
C GLU A 259 20.67 30.71 -2.45
N ASN A 260 19.40 30.89 -2.80
CA ASN A 260 18.30 31.10 -1.84
C ASN A 260 17.73 29.77 -1.30
N PHE A 261 18.17 28.62 -1.84
CA PHE A 261 17.59 27.32 -1.52
C PHE A 261 17.63 26.99 -0.01
N PRO A 262 18.76 27.13 0.70
CA PRO A 262 18.82 26.81 2.13
C PRO A 262 17.84 27.61 2.98
N ASP A 263 17.71 28.91 2.69
CA ASP A 263 16.87 29.82 3.46
C ASP A 263 15.38 29.55 3.20
N ALA A 264 15.00 29.35 1.94
CA ALA A 264 13.62 29.07 1.56
C ALA A 264 13.14 27.72 2.12
N ILE A 265 13.94 26.67 1.99
CA ILE A 265 13.63 25.33 2.51
C ILE A 265 13.69 25.30 4.03
N GLY A 266 14.64 26.01 4.64
CA GLY A 266 14.71 26.19 6.08
C GLY A 266 13.44 26.84 6.65
N SER A 267 12.97 27.92 6.02
CA SER A 267 11.73 28.60 6.40
C SER A 267 10.51 27.69 6.26
N LEU A 268 10.41 26.93 5.17
CA LEU A 268 9.34 25.96 4.97
C LEU A 268 9.32 24.89 6.07
N TRP A 269 10.44 24.21 6.31
CA TRP A 269 10.49 23.14 7.32
C TRP A 269 10.30 23.65 8.74
N GLN A 270 10.73 24.88 9.04
CA GLN A 270 10.44 25.50 10.32
C GLN A 270 8.92 25.73 10.48
N ALA A 271 8.26 26.25 9.44
CA ALA A 271 6.80 26.43 9.44
C ALA A 271 6.05 25.09 9.52
N MET A 272 6.53 24.04 8.86
CA MET A 272 5.97 22.69 9.02
C MET A 272 6.14 22.19 10.47
N ASN A 273 7.28 22.41 11.11
CA ASN A 273 7.51 21.98 12.50
C ASN A 273 6.67 22.75 13.55
N SER A 274 6.47 24.05 13.36
CA SER A 274 5.75 24.90 14.32
C SER A 274 4.27 25.13 13.99
N GLY A 275 3.84 24.79 12.76
CA GLY A 275 2.58 25.26 12.20
C GLY A 275 2.59 26.78 11.97
N GLY A 276 1.52 27.27 11.34
CA GLY A 276 1.30 28.70 11.12
C GLY A 276 1.58 29.18 9.70
N TYR A 277 1.75 30.49 9.52
CA TYR A 277 1.92 31.09 8.19
C TYR A 277 3.32 30.86 7.64
N CYS A 278 3.40 30.25 6.46
CA CYS A 278 4.61 30.03 5.70
C CYS A 278 4.68 31.02 4.53
N GLY A 279 5.61 31.98 4.60
CA GLY A 279 5.75 33.02 3.59
C GLY A 279 6.18 32.50 2.21
N VAL A 280 7.01 31.45 2.17
CA VAL A 280 7.54 30.91 0.89
C VAL A 280 6.47 30.20 0.05
N LEU A 281 5.47 29.60 0.70
CA LEU A 281 4.30 29.00 0.04
C LEU A 281 3.08 29.93 0.05
N ASN A 282 3.17 31.09 0.73
CA ASN A 282 2.05 31.99 0.98
C ASN A 282 0.79 31.29 1.52
N ALA A 283 0.96 30.40 2.49
CA ALA A 283 -0.11 29.56 3.02
C ALA A 283 0.04 29.34 4.52
N ARG A 284 -1.08 29.06 5.21
CA ARG A 284 -1.03 28.55 6.59
C ARG A 284 -0.86 27.04 6.55
N LEU A 285 0.17 26.55 7.21
CA LEU A 285 0.49 25.13 7.33
C LEU A 285 0.06 24.63 8.71
N GLN A 286 -0.40 23.38 8.74
CA GLN A 286 -0.66 22.66 9.98
C GLN A 286 0.64 22.31 10.69
N GLN A 287 0.55 21.99 11.97
CA GLN A 287 1.70 21.54 12.75
C GLN A 287 2.07 20.07 12.45
N PHE A 288 3.28 19.83 11.97
CA PHE A 288 3.88 18.50 11.79
C PHE A 288 4.90 18.25 12.90
N ASN A 289 4.73 17.21 13.73
CA ASN A 289 5.70 16.91 14.80
C ASN A 289 6.14 15.43 14.72
N GLY A 290 6.51 14.69 15.77
CA GLY A 290 7.13 13.36 15.55
C GLY A 290 8.61 13.41 15.11
N GLY A 291 9.34 14.50 15.42
CA GLY A 291 10.81 14.56 15.35
C GLY A 291 11.43 14.86 13.97
N LEU A 292 10.74 14.63 12.86
CA LEU A 292 11.28 14.76 11.50
C LEU A 292 11.85 16.15 11.16
N PHE A 293 11.13 17.21 11.52
CA PHE A 293 11.50 18.60 11.26
C PHE A 293 12.16 19.30 12.46
N ARG A 294 12.63 18.53 13.45
CA ARG A 294 13.50 19.07 14.52
C ARG A 294 14.93 19.20 14.00
N ASN A 295 15.67 20.19 14.51
CA ASN A 295 17.09 20.43 14.20
C ASN A 295 17.36 20.37 12.68
N ILE A 296 16.64 21.20 11.92
CA ILE A 296 16.80 21.29 10.47
C ILE A 296 18.20 21.80 10.12
N ASN A 297 18.79 21.19 9.09
CA ASN A 297 20.08 21.58 8.55
C ASN A 297 20.03 21.46 7.01
N PRO A 298 19.36 22.39 6.31
CA PRO A 298 19.26 22.39 4.86
C PRO A 298 20.64 22.30 4.20
N ILE A 299 20.71 21.61 3.06
CA ILE A 299 21.93 21.52 2.25
C ILE A 299 21.79 22.50 1.08
N PRO A 300 22.78 23.37 0.80
CA PRO A 300 22.76 24.20 -0.40
C PRO A 300 22.88 23.32 -1.64
N LEU A 301 22.02 23.58 -2.61
CA LEU A 301 21.95 22.86 -3.87
C LEU A 301 22.32 23.77 -5.03
N ASP A 302 22.94 23.21 -6.06
CA ASP A 302 23.09 23.86 -7.37
C ASP A 302 21.84 23.64 -8.24
N GLY A 303 21.78 24.31 -9.39
CA GLY A 303 20.64 24.21 -10.31
C GLY A 303 20.40 22.81 -10.89
N GLU A 304 21.44 21.99 -11.04
CA GLU A 304 21.32 20.60 -11.52
C GLU A 304 20.70 19.71 -10.43
N GLN A 305 21.16 19.87 -9.19
CA GLN A 305 20.65 19.15 -8.02
C GLN A 305 19.20 19.53 -7.71
N ILE A 306 18.84 20.81 -7.85
CA ILE A 306 17.43 21.25 -7.76
C ILE A 306 16.61 20.63 -8.89
N GLY A 307 17.17 20.53 -10.10
CA GLY A 307 16.53 19.84 -11.23
C GLY A 307 16.18 18.38 -10.92
N LEU A 308 17.06 17.65 -10.22
CA LEU A 308 16.78 16.28 -9.76
C LEU A 308 15.62 16.26 -8.74
N LEU A 309 15.54 17.23 -7.83
CA LEU A 309 14.41 17.34 -6.90
C LEU A 309 13.10 17.68 -7.61
N ILE A 310 13.12 18.55 -8.63
CA ILE A 310 11.93 18.87 -9.44
C ILE A 310 11.43 17.61 -10.15
N ASN A 311 12.32 16.87 -10.80
CA ASN A 311 11.95 15.61 -11.46
C ASN A 311 11.29 14.62 -10.48
N ALA A 312 11.80 14.53 -9.26
CA ALA A 312 11.19 13.70 -8.22
C ALA A 312 9.83 14.24 -7.75
N ALA A 313 9.68 15.56 -7.62
CA ALA A 313 8.45 16.22 -7.17
C ALA A 313 7.31 16.18 -8.20
N GLU A 314 7.62 16.05 -9.50
CA GLU A 314 6.61 15.95 -10.57
C GLU A 314 5.87 14.59 -10.62
N HIS A 315 6.35 13.58 -9.89
CA HIS A 315 5.65 12.30 -9.77
C HIS A 315 4.55 12.36 -8.72
N ASP A 316 3.48 11.59 -8.88
CA ASP A 316 2.40 11.51 -7.89
C ASP A 316 2.78 10.60 -6.70
N TRP A 317 3.16 11.21 -5.58
CA TRP A 317 3.54 10.56 -4.32
C TRP A 317 2.36 9.94 -3.57
N SER A 318 1.10 10.19 -3.98
CA SER A 318 -0.07 9.50 -3.43
C SER A 318 -0.16 8.03 -3.90
N LEU A 319 0.55 7.71 -5.00
CA LEU A 319 0.63 6.37 -5.61
C LEU A 319 1.92 5.63 -5.24
N VAL A 320 2.85 6.30 -4.55
CA VAL A 320 4.14 5.75 -4.13
C VAL A 320 3.95 4.89 -2.88
N GLU A 321 4.40 3.63 -2.93
CA GLU A 321 4.38 2.74 -1.76
C GLU A 321 5.30 3.31 -0.65
N PRO A 322 4.81 3.53 0.57
CA PRO A 322 5.63 4.00 1.69
C PRO A 322 6.86 3.13 1.97
N ALA A 323 6.79 1.82 1.70
CA ALA A 323 7.92 0.90 1.83
C ALA A 323 9.17 1.32 1.01
N ILE A 324 8.97 2.12 -0.03
CA ILE A 324 10.03 2.66 -0.88
C ILE A 324 10.99 3.48 -0.03
N PHE A 325 10.50 4.34 0.87
CA PHE A 325 11.33 5.22 1.70
C PHE A 325 12.40 4.42 2.45
N GLY A 326 12.08 3.21 2.90
CA GLY A 326 13.04 2.25 3.46
C GLY A 326 14.15 1.88 2.50
N THR A 327 13.78 1.19 1.42
CA THR A 327 14.73 0.63 0.46
C THR A 327 15.53 1.69 -0.29
N LEU A 328 14.95 2.88 -0.50
CA LEU A 328 15.55 3.96 -1.25
C LEU A 328 16.55 4.75 -0.43
N LEU A 329 16.17 5.20 0.77
CA LEU A 329 17.08 5.93 1.64
C LEU A 329 18.22 5.01 2.07
N GLU A 330 17.94 3.80 2.57
CA GLU A 330 19.00 2.88 3.04
C GLU A 330 20.05 2.61 1.96
N ARG A 331 19.64 2.36 0.71
CA ARG A 331 20.57 2.02 -0.38
C ARG A 331 21.20 3.20 -1.09
N ALA A 332 20.48 4.32 -1.23
CA ALA A 332 21.08 5.53 -1.78
C ALA A 332 22.21 6.03 -0.85
N LEU A 333 22.04 5.81 0.45
CA LEU A 333 22.96 6.29 1.49
C LEU A 333 24.03 5.26 1.88
N ASP A 334 23.95 3.99 1.44
CA ASP A 334 25.03 3.02 1.64
C ASP A 334 25.90 2.88 0.37
N PRO A 335 27.13 3.42 0.35
CA PRO A 335 28.04 3.32 -0.78
C PRO A 335 28.24 1.89 -1.32
N ARG A 336 28.09 0.87 -0.46
CA ARG A 336 28.36 -0.54 -0.75
C ARG A 336 27.15 -1.24 -1.37
N GLU A 337 25.94 -0.79 -1.06
CA GLU A 337 24.70 -1.40 -1.55
C GLU A 337 24.10 -0.70 -2.78
N ARG A 338 24.67 0.43 -3.20
CA ARG A 338 24.25 1.24 -4.36
C ARG A 338 24.19 0.50 -5.69
N HIS A 339 24.98 -0.56 -5.89
CA HIS A 339 24.96 -1.34 -7.13
C HIS A 339 23.82 -2.38 -7.17
N LYS A 340 23.21 -2.68 -6.02
CA LYS A 340 22.12 -3.65 -5.85
C LYS A 340 20.74 -2.99 -5.84
N LEU A 341 20.59 -1.87 -6.57
CA LEU A 341 19.32 -1.17 -6.76
C LEU A 341 18.30 -2.12 -7.40
N GLY A 342 17.42 -2.71 -6.57
CA GLY A 342 16.34 -3.61 -6.98
C GLY A 342 16.52 -5.11 -6.67
N ALA A 343 17.62 -5.56 -6.04
CA ALA A 343 17.92 -7.00 -5.94
C ALA A 343 17.53 -7.70 -4.61
N HIS A 344 17.33 -6.98 -3.50
CA HIS A 344 16.90 -7.57 -2.22
C HIS A 344 15.80 -6.77 -1.53
N TYR A 345 14.76 -6.41 -2.27
CA TYR A 345 13.47 -6.05 -1.68
C TYR A 345 12.83 -7.36 -1.20
N THR A 346 12.35 -7.48 0.05
CA THR A 346 11.36 -8.52 0.38
C THR A 346 10.11 -8.11 -0.36
N PRO A 347 9.76 -8.77 -1.48
CA PRO A 347 8.68 -8.27 -2.30
C PRO A 347 7.39 -8.21 -1.49
N ARG A 348 6.52 -7.22 -1.74
CA ARG A 348 5.22 -7.11 -1.06
C ARG A 348 4.51 -8.46 -0.97
N ALA A 349 4.51 -9.22 -2.06
CA ALA A 349 3.97 -10.57 -2.11
C ALA A 349 4.59 -11.54 -1.07
N TYR A 350 5.89 -11.43 -0.76
CA TYR A 350 6.54 -12.23 0.28
C TYR A 350 6.16 -11.75 1.69
N VAL A 351 6.02 -10.43 1.89
CA VAL A 351 5.52 -9.89 3.16
C VAL A 351 4.09 -10.35 3.39
N GLU A 352 3.22 -10.21 2.40
CA GLU A 352 1.82 -10.63 2.44
C GLU A 352 1.68 -12.14 2.68
N ARG A 353 2.57 -12.98 2.14
CA ARG A 353 2.60 -14.43 2.42
C ARG A 353 2.77 -14.78 3.90
N LEU A 354 3.28 -13.86 4.72
CA LEU A 354 3.38 -14.02 6.17
C LEU A 354 2.28 -13.23 6.89
N VAL A 355 2.08 -11.97 6.53
CA VAL A 355 1.10 -11.07 7.18
C VAL A 355 -0.33 -11.59 7.01
N MET A 356 -0.69 -12.08 5.81
CA MET A 356 -2.04 -12.57 5.54
C MET A 356 -2.45 -13.72 6.46
N PRO A 357 -1.75 -14.87 6.48
CA PRO A 357 -2.15 -15.99 7.33
C PRO A 357 -1.92 -15.76 8.82
N THR A 358 -0.93 -14.94 9.21
CA THR A 358 -0.58 -14.74 10.62
C THR A 358 -1.50 -13.74 11.31
N LEU A 359 -1.90 -12.67 10.62
CA LEU A 359 -2.63 -11.54 11.19
C LEU A 359 -4.01 -11.37 10.56
N ILE A 360 -4.07 -11.24 9.24
CA ILE A 360 -5.28 -10.75 8.56
C ILE A 360 -6.36 -11.84 8.42
N GLU A 361 -5.99 -13.07 8.10
CA GLU A 361 -6.92 -14.19 8.00
C GLU A 361 -7.62 -14.48 9.35
N PRO A 362 -6.90 -14.59 10.49
CA PRO A 362 -7.54 -14.73 11.80
C PRO A 362 -8.52 -13.58 12.13
N LEU A 363 -8.11 -12.32 11.88
CA LEU A 363 -8.97 -11.15 12.10
C LEU A 363 -10.20 -11.18 11.19
N ARG A 364 -10.06 -11.63 9.94
CA ARG A 364 -11.17 -11.76 8.98
C ARG A 364 -12.14 -12.88 9.37
N ASP A 365 -11.66 -14.00 9.89
CA ASP A 365 -12.53 -15.09 10.34
C ASP A 365 -13.34 -14.70 11.58
N GLU A 366 -12.73 -13.94 12.50
CA GLU A 366 -13.46 -13.32 13.59
C GLU A 366 -14.49 -12.31 13.07
N TRP A 367 -14.10 -11.42 12.15
CA TRP A 367 -15.01 -10.45 11.53
C TRP A 367 -16.24 -11.13 10.90
N ARG A 368 -16.05 -12.21 10.13
CA ARG A 368 -17.17 -12.97 9.53
C ARG A 368 -18.14 -13.50 10.59
N THR A 369 -17.60 -13.97 11.71
CA THR A 369 -18.40 -14.48 12.84
C THR A 369 -19.24 -13.35 13.45
N ILE A 370 -18.65 -12.17 13.63
CA ILE A 370 -19.34 -10.97 14.13
C ILE A 370 -20.42 -10.51 13.14
N GLN A 371 -20.16 -10.52 11.83
CA GLN A 371 -21.16 -10.18 10.82
C GLN A 371 -22.38 -11.10 10.90
N VAL A 372 -22.18 -12.41 11.05
CA VAL A 372 -23.28 -13.38 11.20
C VAL A 372 -24.08 -13.13 12.49
N ALA A 373 -23.40 -12.81 13.59
CA ALA A 373 -24.05 -12.47 14.85
C ALA A 373 -24.86 -11.17 14.74
N ALA A 374 -24.29 -10.13 14.14
CA ALA A 374 -24.94 -8.84 13.89
C ALA A 374 -26.19 -9.02 13.01
N GLU A 375 -26.10 -9.78 11.91
CA GLU A 375 -27.25 -10.03 11.04
C GLU A 375 -28.35 -10.83 11.76
N THR A 376 -27.98 -11.78 12.63
CA THR A 376 -28.93 -12.51 13.49
C THR A 376 -29.69 -11.55 14.42
N TRP A 377 -29.02 -10.55 14.99
CA TRP A 377 -29.67 -9.52 15.81
C TRP A 377 -30.59 -8.61 14.99
N LEU A 378 -30.19 -8.23 13.78
CA LEU A 378 -31.02 -7.43 12.87
C LEU A 378 -32.30 -8.17 12.47
N GLN A 379 -32.22 -9.47 12.18
CA GLN A 379 -33.40 -10.30 11.89
C GLN A 379 -34.37 -10.39 13.09
N GLN A 380 -33.86 -10.27 14.31
CA GLN A 380 -34.67 -10.18 15.53
C GLN A 380 -35.16 -8.76 15.84
N ASN A 381 -34.96 -7.80 14.93
CA ASN A 381 -35.30 -6.39 15.08
C ASN A 381 -34.61 -5.74 16.31
N LYS A 382 -33.34 -6.10 16.56
CA LYS A 382 -32.51 -5.56 17.66
C LYS A 382 -31.25 -4.86 17.12
N PRO A 383 -31.39 -3.73 16.41
CA PRO A 383 -30.25 -3.01 15.80
C PRO A 383 -29.21 -2.56 16.83
N ASP A 384 -29.62 -2.15 18.03
CA ASP A 384 -28.68 -1.72 19.09
C ASP A 384 -27.70 -2.84 19.50
N LYS A 385 -28.17 -4.09 19.51
CA LYS A 385 -27.30 -5.24 19.80
C LYS A 385 -26.36 -5.55 18.64
N ALA A 386 -26.86 -5.48 17.41
CA ALA A 386 -26.02 -5.64 16.23
C ALA A 386 -24.91 -4.58 16.20
N LEU A 387 -25.27 -3.32 16.43
CA LEU A 387 -24.33 -2.21 16.49
C LEU A 387 -23.28 -2.40 17.58
N LYS A 388 -23.68 -2.85 18.77
CA LYS A 388 -22.75 -3.15 19.85
C LYS A 388 -21.72 -4.23 19.48
N GLU A 389 -22.15 -5.34 18.88
CA GLU A 389 -21.21 -6.40 18.44
C GLU A 389 -20.17 -5.86 17.44
N LEU A 390 -20.61 -5.02 16.51
CA LEU A 390 -19.73 -4.39 15.52
C LEU A 390 -18.76 -3.40 16.16
N GLN A 391 -19.23 -2.58 17.11
CA GLN A 391 -18.41 -1.63 17.87
C GLN A 391 -17.40 -2.32 18.76
N ASP A 392 -17.78 -3.41 19.43
CA ASP A 392 -16.89 -4.21 20.28
C ASP A 392 -15.75 -4.81 19.42
N PHE A 393 -16.06 -5.28 18.21
CA PHE A 393 -15.04 -5.75 17.26
C PHE A 393 -14.14 -4.61 16.75
N HIS A 394 -14.70 -3.45 16.37
CA HIS A 394 -13.92 -2.28 15.98
C HIS A 394 -12.98 -1.83 17.10
N HIS A 395 -13.46 -1.80 18.34
CA HIS A 395 -12.66 -1.48 19.51
C HIS A 395 -11.52 -2.47 19.70
N LYS A 396 -11.77 -3.78 19.54
CA LYS A 396 -10.72 -4.79 19.58
C LYS A 396 -9.68 -4.58 18.48
N LEU A 397 -10.13 -4.29 17.25
CA LEU A 397 -9.26 -4.05 16.11
C LEU A 397 -8.32 -2.85 16.35
N CYS A 398 -8.82 -1.76 16.91
CA CYS A 398 -8.06 -0.55 17.25
C CYS A 398 -7.12 -0.71 18.45
N ASN A 399 -7.23 -1.81 19.22
CA ASN A 399 -6.33 -2.12 20.33
C ASN A 399 -5.38 -3.29 20.05
N THR A 400 -5.48 -3.91 18.87
CA THR A 400 -4.62 -5.04 18.48
C THR A 400 -3.22 -4.55 18.14
N ARG A 401 -2.19 -5.08 18.79
CA ARG A 401 -0.78 -4.70 18.58
C ARG A 401 -0.02 -5.77 17.79
N VAL A 402 0.84 -5.30 16.89
CA VAL A 402 1.66 -6.13 16.00
C VAL A 402 3.12 -5.76 16.24
N LEU A 403 3.97 -6.75 16.57
CA LEU A 403 5.40 -6.55 16.80
C LEU A 403 6.23 -7.11 15.64
N ASP A 404 7.22 -6.34 15.19
CA ASP A 404 8.35 -6.82 14.40
C ASP A 404 9.67 -6.60 15.15
N PRO A 405 10.29 -7.67 15.69
CA PRO A 405 11.50 -7.56 16.52
C PRO A 405 12.79 -7.35 15.70
N ALA A 406 12.70 -7.24 14.38
CA ALA A 406 13.81 -6.90 13.49
C ALA A 406 13.26 -6.09 12.31
N CYS A 407 12.61 -4.97 12.61
CA CYS A 407 11.69 -4.32 11.68
C CYS A 407 12.38 -3.65 10.49
N GLY A 408 13.70 -3.40 10.56
CA GLY A 408 14.43 -2.68 9.53
C GLY A 408 13.75 -1.34 9.27
N SER A 409 13.44 -1.08 8.00
CA SER A 409 12.72 0.11 7.57
C SER A 409 11.19 0.04 7.73
N GLY A 410 10.65 -0.94 8.45
CA GLY A 410 9.22 -1.04 8.81
C GLY A 410 8.29 -1.65 7.76
N ASN A 411 8.78 -2.38 6.76
CA ASN A 411 7.95 -2.88 5.64
C ASN A 411 6.84 -3.86 6.11
N PHE A 412 7.16 -4.81 7.00
CA PHE A 412 6.15 -5.74 7.54
C PHE A 412 5.08 -5.02 8.35
N LEU A 413 5.50 -4.08 9.20
CA LEU A 413 4.61 -3.26 10.01
C LEU A 413 3.69 -2.39 9.14
N TYR A 414 4.21 -1.80 8.06
CA TYR A 414 3.43 -1.04 7.09
C TYR A 414 2.37 -1.89 6.39
N VAL A 415 2.75 -3.06 5.86
CA VAL A 415 1.80 -3.95 5.18
C VAL A 415 0.72 -4.44 6.16
N ALA A 416 1.09 -4.73 7.41
CA ALA A 416 0.13 -5.04 8.46
C ALA A 416 -0.85 -3.88 8.73
N LEU A 417 -0.34 -2.64 8.87
CA LEU A 417 -1.15 -1.43 9.03
C LEU A 417 -2.13 -1.24 7.88
N GLU A 418 -1.66 -1.32 6.64
CA GLU A 418 -2.50 -1.19 5.45
C GLU A 418 -3.66 -2.18 5.46
N HIS A 419 -3.40 -3.47 5.69
CA HIS A 419 -4.46 -4.47 5.67
C HIS A 419 -5.42 -4.34 6.85
N MET A 420 -4.92 -3.94 8.03
CA MET A 420 -5.79 -3.62 9.19
C MET A 420 -6.66 -2.38 8.93
N LYS A 421 -6.14 -1.32 8.29
CA LYS A 421 -6.96 -0.15 7.87
C LYS A 421 -8.02 -0.52 6.85
N ARG A 422 -7.71 -1.42 5.91
CA ARG A 422 -8.69 -1.91 4.93
C ARG A 422 -9.83 -2.67 5.64
N LEU A 423 -9.48 -3.55 6.58
CA LEU A 423 -10.49 -4.25 7.40
C LEU A 423 -11.31 -3.27 8.25
N GLU A 424 -10.67 -2.28 8.86
CA GLU A 424 -11.36 -1.22 9.60
C GLU A 424 -12.38 -0.48 8.73
N GLY A 425 -12.03 -0.13 7.49
CA GLY A 425 -12.96 0.49 6.55
C GLY A 425 -14.20 -0.37 6.28
N GLU A 426 -14.04 -1.69 6.12
CA GLU A 426 -15.17 -2.63 5.97
C GLU A 426 -16.09 -2.64 7.22
N VAL A 427 -15.48 -2.61 8.41
CA VAL A 427 -16.20 -2.58 9.69
C VAL A 427 -16.97 -1.27 9.84
N LEU A 428 -16.32 -0.14 9.60
CA LEU A 428 -16.93 1.19 9.72
C LEU A 428 -18.08 1.39 8.72
N ASN A 429 -17.94 0.88 7.49
CA ASN A 429 -19.03 0.89 6.52
C ASN A 429 -20.23 0.09 7.03
N THR A 430 -20.00 -1.11 7.57
CA THR A 430 -21.07 -1.95 8.13
C THR A 430 -21.75 -1.27 9.33
N ILE A 431 -20.98 -0.60 10.19
CA ILE A 431 -21.51 0.20 11.31
C ILE A 431 -22.37 1.37 10.78
N SER A 432 -21.90 2.07 9.75
CA SER A 432 -22.64 3.16 9.10
C SER A 432 -23.97 2.68 8.53
N ASP A 433 -23.97 1.54 7.84
CA ASP A 433 -25.18 0.94 7.25
C ASP A 433 -26.22 0.56 8.31
N VAL A 434 -25.78 -0.02 9.43
CA VAL A 434 -26.66 -0.38 10.55
C VAL A 434 -27.18 0.83 11.31
N SER A 435 -26.35 1.87 11.47
CA SER A 435 -26.71 3.10 12.21
C SER A 435 -27.47 4.13 11.37
N GLY A 436 -27.68 3.88 10.07
CA GLY A 436 -28.34 4.83 9.17
C GLY A 436 -27.56 6.13 8.97
N GLY A 437 -26.22 6.07 9.08
CA GLY A 437 -25.32 7.22 8.92
C GLY A 437 -25.33 8.26 10.05
N GLN A 438 -26.05 8.01 11.15
CA GLN A 438 -26.19 8.98 12.26
C GLN A 438 -25.00 9.00 13.25
N MET A 439 -24.06 8.06 13.13
CA MET A 439 -23.02 7.78 14.13
C MET A 439 -21.62 8.32 13.81
N GLY A 440 -21.50 9.24 12.85
CA GLY A 440 -20.21 9.84 12.47
C GLY A 440 -19.45 10.58 13.59
N MET A 441 -20.05 10.79 14.78
CA MET A 441 -19.47 11.57 15.88
C MET A 441 -18.95 10.76 17.09
N GLU A 442 -19.42 9.53 17.37
CA GLU A 442 -19.04 8.83 18.63
C GLU A 442 -17.72 8.06 18.54
N THR A 443 -17.19 7.82 17.33
CA THR A 443 -15.88 7.18 17.09
C THR A 443 -14.72 8.17 16.93
N GLU A 444 -14.91 9.45 17.23
CA GLU A 444 -13.85 10.47 17.14
C GLU A 444 -12.65 10.09 18.02
N GLY A 445 -11.59 9.56 17.37
CA GLY A 445 -10.30 9.27 17.99
C GLY A 445 -9.97 7.79 18.16
N LEU A 446 -10.91 6.86 17.97
CA LEU A 446 -10.62 5.42 18.02
C LEU A 446 -10.50 4.88 16.60
N THR A 447 -9.26 4.71 16.13
CA THR A 447 -9.00 4.18 14.79
C THR A 447 -7.75 3.31 14.79
N VAL A 448 -7.61 2.47 13.77
CA VAL A 448 -6.33 1.82 13.52
C VAL A 448 -5.31 2.88 13.14
N ASP A 449 -4.20 2.97 13.88
CA ASP A 449 -3.16 3.98 13.67
C ASP A 449 -1.74 3.44 13.98
N PRO A 450 -0.67 4.20 13.68
CA PRO A 450 0.71 3.74 13.86
C PRO A 450 1.08 3.23 15.27
N HIS A 451 0.42 3.67 16.35
CA HIS A 451 0.77 3.27 17.73
C HIS A 451 0.67 1.76 17.99
N GLN A 452 -0.15 1.06 17.20
CA GLN A 452 -0.35 -0.38 17.29
C GLN A 452 0.80 -1.21 16.72
N PHE A 453 1.67 -0.59 15.91
CA PHE A 453 2.70 -1.28 15.14
C PHE A 453 4.06 -1.04 15.79
N LEU A 454 4.53 -2.06 16.51
CA LEU A 454 5.71 -2.01 17.36
C LEU A 454 6.92 -2.58 16.62
N GLY A 455 8.07 -1.92 16.72
CA GLY A 455 9.29 -2.34 16.02
C GLY A 455 10.52 -2.27 16.91
N LEU A 456 11.40 -3.27 16.81
CA LEU A 456 12.75 -3.21 17.36
C LEU A 456 13.75 -3.21 16.21
N GLU A 457 14.74 -2.32 16.26
CA GLU A 457 15.75 -2.21 15.21
C GLU A 457 17.09 -1.70 15.76
N ILE A 458 18.20 -2.38 15.45
CA ILE A 458 19.55 -2.01 15.89
C ILE A 458 20.10 -0.80 15.14
N ASN A 459 19.81 -0.68 13.85
CA ASN A 459 20.29 0.39 12.99
C ASN A 459 19.45 1.66 13.20
N PRO A 460 20.01 2.74 13.78
CA PRO A 460 19.26 3.97 14.07
C PRO A 460 18.67 4.61 12.82
N ARG A 461 19.31 4.42 11.66
CA ARG A 461 18.80 4.95 10.38
C ARG A 461 17.53 4.23 9.94
N ALA A 462 17.55 2.89 9.99
CA ALA A 462 16.42 2.05 9.61
C ALA A 462 15.22 2.29 10.53
N ALA A 463 15.46 2.35 11.86
CA ALA A 463 14.44 2.68 12.86
C ALA A 463 13.76 4.03 12.58
N ALA A 464 14.53 5.07 12.28
CA ALA A 464 13.99 6.39 11.97
C ALA A 464 13.22 6.45 10.64
N ILE A 465 13.49 5.52 9.70
CA ILE A 465 12.71 5.39 8.47
C ILE A 465 11.40 4.65 8.74
N ALA A 466 11.43 3.57 9.53
CA ALA A 466 10.24 2.78 9.87
C ALA A 466 9.11 3.64 10.46
N GLU A 467 9.44 4.58 11.35
CA GLU A 467 8.47 5.50 11.95
C GLU A 467 7.76 6.35 10.88
N ILE A 468 8.52 6.90 9.93
CA ILE A 468 7.97 7.74 8.85
C ILE A 468 7.13 6.91 7.88
N VAL A 469 7.57 5.69 7.55
CA VAL A 469 6.85 4.78 6.66
C VAL A 469 5.45 4.49 7.20
N LEU A 470 5.33 4.23 8.51
CA LEU A 470 4.03 3.99 9.15
C LEU A 470 3.13 5.23 9.10
N TRP A 471 3.66 6.41 9.38
CA TRP A 471 2.91 7.66 9.30
C TRP A 471 2.41 7.97 7.90
N ILE A 472 3.28 7.86 6.90
CA ILE A 472 2.92 8.07 5.48
C ILE A 472 1.82 7.07 5.09
N GLY A 473 1.97 5.79 5.44
CA GLY A 473 0.98 4.77 5.18
C GLY A 473 -0.38 5.06 5.84
N TYR A 474 -0.37 5.44 7.11
CA TYR A 474 -1.57 5.84 7.84
C TYR A 474 -2.27 7.02 7.16
N LEU A 475 -1.55 8.08 6.82
CA LEU A 475 -2.11 9.29 6.21
C LEU A 475 -2.69 8.99 4.82
N GLN A 476 -1.99 8.21 3.98
CA GLN A 476 -2.51 7.78 2.68
C GLN A 476 -3.86 7.07 2.83
N TRP A 477 -3.97 6.13 3.78
CA TRP A 477 -5.20 5.39 4.00
C TRP A 477 -6.31 6.21 4.63
N HIS A 478 -5.98 7.06 5.61
CA HIS A 478 -6.92 7.94 6.26
C HIS A 478 -7.62 8.86 5.23
N PHE A 479 -6.85 9.52 4.36
CA PHE A 479 -7.41 10.37 3.31
C PHE A 479 -8.18 9.60 2.24
N ARG A 480 -7.77 8.37 1.90
CA ARG A 480 -8.52 7.51 0.97
C ARG A 480 -9.89 7.10 1.50
N ILE A 481 -10.01 6.82 2.80
CA ILE A 481 -11.26 6.34 3.41
C ILE A 481 -12.19 7.49 3.79
N HIS A 482 -11.65 8.54 4.42
CA HIS A 482 -12.46 9.61 5.02
C HIS A 482 -12.51 10.89 4.19
N GLY A 483 -11.72 11.00 3.11
CA GLY A 483 -11.52 12.26 2.41
C GLY A 483 -10.72 13.26 3.25
N ARG A 484 -10.79 14.55 2.89
CA ARG A 484 -10.06 15.65 3.55
C ARG A 484 -10.73 16.06 4.87
N LEU A 485 -10.67 15.20 5.88
CA LEU A 485 -11.05 15.56 7.25
C LEU A 485 -9.88 16.24 7.98
N GLU A 486 -10.20 17.12 8.93
CA GLU A 486 -9.21 17.80 9.76
C GLU A 486 -8.52 16.81 10.71
N LEU A 487 -7.22 16.61 10.53
CA LEU A 487 -6.40 15.82 11.44
C LEU A 487 -6.10 16.62 12.71
N PRO A 488 -6.09 15.97 13.89
CA PRO A 488 -5.69 16.64 15.13
C PRO A 488 -4.22 17.05 15.07
N GLU A 489 -3.92 18.30 15.40
CA GLU A 489 -2.54 18.79 15.46
C GLU A 489 -1.85 18.34 16.77
N PRO A 490 -0.60 17.86 16.71
CA PRO A 490 0.24 17.73 15.51
C PRO A 490 -0.12 16.51 14.65
N ILE A 491 -0.02 16.67 13.32
CA ILE A 491 -0.32 15.63 12.31
C ILE A 491 0.47 14.34 12.59
N LEU A 492 1.74 14.51 12.92
CA LEU A 492 2.67 13.45 13.24
C LEU A 492 2.92 13.45 14.76
N ARG A 493 2.68 12.32 15.40
CA ARG A 493 2.91 12.09 16.84
C ARG A 493 4.10 11.16 17.04
N ASP A 494 4.89 11.44 18.08
CA ASP A 494 5.99 10.57 18.52
C ASP A 494 5.41 9.50 19.45
N PHE A 495 4.97 8.38 18.87
CA PHE A 495 4.41 7.26 19.64
C PHE A 495 5.47 6.43 20.35
N ARG A 496 6.75 6.57 19.98
CA ARG A 496 7.86 5.72 20.46
C ARG A 496 7.61 4.23 20.29
N ASN A 497 6.85 3.87 19.26
CA ASN A 497 6.49 2.50 18.91
C ASN A 497 7.65 1.78 18.18
N ILE A 498 8.60 2.51 17.60
CA ILE A 498 9.83 1.96 17.04
C ILE A 498 10.99 2.25 18.01
N GLU A 499 11.58 1.19 18.56
CA GLU A 499 12.67 1.29 19.52
C GLU A 499 14.02 0.96 18.86
N ASN A 500 14.96 1.90 18.90
CA ASN A 500 16.32 1.65 18.42
C ASN A 500 17.15 0.89 19.47
N ARG A 501 17.04 -0.44 19.47
CA ARG A 501 17.79 -1.32 20.38
C ARG A 501 17.93 -2.74 19.82
N ASP A 502 18.76 -3.53 20.50
CA ASP A 502 18.92 -4.96 20.25
C ASP A 502 17.71 -5.74 20.79
N ALA A 503 17.11 -6.58 19.95
CA ALA A 503 15.96 -7.40 20.30
C ALA A 503 16.33 -8.69 21.05
N LEU A 504 17.60 -9.07 21.11
CA LEU A 504 18.05 -10.30 21.77
C LEU A 504 18.64 -10.01 23.15
N ILE A 505 19.43 -8.94 23.29
CA ILE A 505 20.24 -8.69 24.48
C ILE A 505 20.05 -7.26 25.02
N GLU A 506 19.77 -7.17 26.32
CA GLU A 506 19.91 -5.96 27.12
C GLU A 506 21.16 -6.04 27.99
N TYR A 507 21.75 -4.89 28.30
CA TYR A 507 22.96 -4.78 29.10
C TYR A 507 23.03 -3.41 29.77
N ASP A 508 23.76 -3.31 30.88
CA ASP A 508 23.89 -2.05 31.62
C ASP A 508 24.87 -1.10 30.93
N SER A 509 25.93 -1.65 30.33
CA SER A 509 26.89 -0.92 29.50
C SER A 509 27.69 -1.89 28.63
N ARG A 510 28.35 -1.36 27.60
CA ARG A 510 29.32 -2.10 26.78
C ARG A 510 30.62 -1.33 26.67
N GLU A 511 31.74 -2.05 26.69
CA GLU A 511 33.08 -1.49 26.51
C GLU A 511 33.83 -2.23 25.40
N PRO A 512 34.65 -1.55 24.59
CA PRO A 512 35.53 -2.24 23.65
C PRO A 512 36.46 -3.19 24.40
N VAL A 513 36.58 -4.42 23.92
CA VAL A 513 37.62 -5.35 24.38
C VAL A 513 38.96 -4.80 23.88
N LEU A 514 39.94 -4.68 24.78
CA LEU A 514 41.28 -4.22 24.44
C LEU A 514 42.24 -5.41 24.40
N ASP A 515 43.23 -5.34 23.50
CA ASP A 515 44.37 -6.25 23.48
C ASP A 515 45.43 -5.87 24.54
N ASP A 516 46.51 -6.65 24.63
CA ASP A 516 47.59 -6.46 25.61
C ASP A 516 48.31 -5.11 25.45
N ASP A 517 48.23 -4.49 24.27
CA ASP A 517 48.81 -3.18 23.95
C ASP A 517 47.81 -2.03 24.18
N GLY A 518 46.59 -2.33 24.64
CA GLY A 518 45.54 -1.35 24.91
C GLY A 518 44.76 -0.89 23.67
N ASN A 519 44.92 -1.54 22.52
CA ASN A 519 44.16 -1.24 21.31
C ASN A 519 42.85 -2.04 21.28
N PRO A 520 41.77 -1.50 20.68
CA PRO A 520 40.53 -2.27 20.53
C PRO A 520 40.74 -3.53 19.69
N VAL A 521 40.36 -4.68 20.25
CA VAL A 521 40.18 -5.91 19.48
C VAL A 521 39.07 -5.67 18.48
N THR A 522 39.33 -6.00 17.21
CA THR A 522 38.37 -5.81 16.14
C THR A 522 38.08 -7.11 15.41
N LEU A 523 36.88 -7.21 14.84
CA LEU A 523 36.48 -8.27 13.91
C LEU A 523 36.06 -7.67 12.58
N TRP A 524 36.06 -8.49 11.53
CA TRP A 524 35.55 -8.09 10.22
C TRP A 524 34.07 -7.68 10.33
N ASP A 525 33.67 -6.58 9.68
CA ASP A 525 32.33 -5.99 9.80
C ASP A 525 31.16 -6.88 9.34
N GLY A 526 31.44 -8.05 8.77
CA GLY A 526 30.43 -9.03 8.39
C GLY A 526 29.73 -8.77 7.06
N ILE A 527 29.96 -7.60 6.47
CA ILE A 527 29.19 -7.06 5.34
C ILE A 527 30.12 -6.75 4.16
N SER A 528 31.33 -6.28 4.42
CA SER A 528 32.23 -5.79 3.38
C SER A 528 33.00 -6.92 2.73
N PHE A 529 32.85 -7.08 1.42
CA PHE A 529 33.65 -7.99 0.62
C PHE A 529 34.42 -7.20 -0.44
N LYS A 530 35.62 -7.66 -0.77
CA LYS A 530 36.44 -7.18 -1.89
C LYS A 530 36.66 -8.31 -2.88
N GLU A 531 36.85 -7.99 -4.15
CA GLU A 531 37.27 -8.98 -5.13
C GLU A 531 38.70 -9.43 -4.85
N SER A 532 38.90 -10.73 -4.79
CA SER A 532 40.21 -11.35 -4.68
C SER A 532 41.03 -11.03 -5.92
N PRO A 533 42.22 -10.42 -5.80
CA PRO A 533 43.06 -10.11 -6.95
C PRO A 533 43.62 -11.37 -7.64
N VAL A 534 43.48 -12.53 -7.00
CA VAL A 534 43.98 -13.83 -7.50
C VAL A 534 42.87 -14.67 -8.12
N THR A 535 41.70 -14.71 -7.49
CA THR A 535 40.60 -15.62 -7.88
C THR A 535 39.41 -14.90 -8.51
N GLY A 536 39.31 -13.58 -8.35
CA GLY A 536 38.13 -12.81 -8.74
C GLY A 536 36.89 -13.04 -7.85
N GLU A 537 37.00 -13.91 -6.84
CA GLU A 537 35.90 -14.18 -5.91
C GLU A 537 35.78 -13.10 -4.84
N LEU A 538 34.57 -12.86 -4.35
CA LEU A 538 34.32 -11.96 -3.22
C LEU A 538 34.84 -12.59 -1.92
N ILE A 539 35.87 -11.97 -1.34
CA ILE A 539 36.45 -12.33 -0.05
C ILE A 539 36.19 -11.23 0.99
N PRO A 540 36.11 -11.54 2.30
CA PRO A 540 35.97 -10.52 3.35
C PRO A 540 36.98 -9.38 3.19
N ASP A 541 36.51 -8.14 3.22
CA ASP A 541 37.37 -6.97 3.21
C ASP A 541 37.95 -6.73 4.60
N GLU A 542 39.16 -7.24 4.80
CA GLU A 542 39.93 -7.11 6.03
C GLU A 542 40.22 -5.68 6.48
N SER A 543 40.06 -4.68 5.60
CA SER A 543 40.22 -3.26 5.97
C SER A 543 39.02 -2.72 6.78
N GLN A 544 37.87 -3.40 6.70
CA GLN A 544 36.65 -2.99 7.36
C GLN A 544 36.49 -3.78 8.66
N ARG A 545 36.73 -3.09 9.77
CA ARG A 545 36.84 -3.67 11.11
C ARG A 545 35.90 -2.95 12.08
N ILE A 546 35.21 -3.72 12.91
CA ILE A 546 34.38 -3.20 14.00
C ILE A 546 34.93 -3.64 15.36
N PRO A 547 34.84 -2.81 16.41
CA PRO A 547 35.28 -3.20 17.75
C PRO A 547 34.48 -4.38 18.29
N VAL A 548 35.16 -5.29 18.97
CA VAL A 548 34.53 -6.33 19.78
C VAL A 548 34.14 -5.70 21.11
N TYR A 549 32.93 -5.97 21.59
CA TYR A 549 32.43 -5.42 22.85
C TYR A 549 32.32 -6.50 23.92
N ARG A 550 32.66 -6.11 25.15
CA ARG A 550 32.24 -6.82 26.38
C ARG A 550 30.96 -6.17 26.88
N TYR A 551 29.97 -7.01 27.18
CA TYR A 551 28.68 -6.59 27.69
C TYR A 551 28.63 -6.81 29.21
N HIS A 552 28.28 -5.78 29.95
CA HIS A 552 28.15 -5.84 31.42
C HIS A 552 26.72 -6.19 31.80
N ASN A 553 26.57 -7.25 32.62
CA ASN A 553 25.28 -7.79 33.07
C ASN A 553 24.30 -8.09 31.90
N PRO A 554 24.72 -8.88 30.89
CA PRO A 554 23.87 -9.18 29.75
C PRO A 554 22.68 -10.02 30.18
N ARG A 555 21.50 -9.65 29.68
CA ARG A 555 20.23 -10.33 29.96
C ARG A 555 19.38 -10.38 28.70
N LYS A 556 18.41 -11.28 28.67
CA LYS A 556 17.45 -11.36 27.56
C LYS A 556 16.68 -10.05 27.48
N ALA A 557 16.61 -9.46 26.29
CA ALA A 557 15.81 -8.26 26.07
C ALA A 557 14.32 -8.55 26.27
N GLU A 558 13.62 -7.65 26.96
CA GLU A 558 12.17 -7.75 27.13
C GLU A 558 11.47 -7.11 25.92
N TRP A 559 10.60 -7.89 25.26
CA TRP A 559 9.81 -7.40 24.14
C TRP A 559 8.52 -6.74 24.63
N PRO A 560 8.03 -5.71 23.93
CA PRO A 560 6.75 -5.14 24.27
C PRO A 560 5.63 -6.16 24.04
N ALA A 561 4.57 -6.08 24.84
CA ALA A 561 3.42 -6.96 24.69
C ALA A 561 2.72 -6.69 23.35
N ALA A 562 2.47 -7.76 22.60
CA ALA A 562 1.78 -7.73 21.33
C ALA A 562 0.95 -9.00 21.13
N GLU A 563 -0.14 -8.88 20.38
CA GLU A 563 -1.03 -10.00 20.07
C GLU A 563 -0.53 -10.79 18.86
N TYR A 564 0.20 -10.12 17.94
CA TYR A 564 0.79 -10.73 16.75
C TYR A 564 2.27 -10.39 16.63
N ILE A 565 3.07 -11.34 16.13
CA ILE A 565 4.49 -11.14 15.82
C ILE A 565 4.72 -11.52 14.37
N VAL A 566 5.28 -10.59 13.59
CA VAL A 566 5.67 -10.77 12.18
C VAL A 566 7.09 -10.26 12.01
N GLY A 567 7.74 -10.57 10.89
CA GLY A 567 9.04 -10.01 10.58
C GLY A 567 9.93 -10.96 9.80
N ASN A 568 11.13 -10.47 9.47
CA ASN A 568 12.15 -11.23 8.77
C ASN A 568 13.52 -10.97 9.41
N PRO A 569 13.83 -11.60 10.55
CA PRO A 569 15.08 -11.37 11.26
C PRO A 569 16.29 -11.80 10.42
N PRO A 570 17.48 -11.21 10.67
CA PRO A 570 18.69 -11.56 9.94
C PRO A 570 19.08 -13.03 10.16
N PHE A 571 19.46 -13.71 9.09
CA PHE A 571 19.91 -15.09 9.16
C PHE A 571 21.44 -15.16 9.29
N ILE A 572 21.91 -15.65 10.44
CA ILE A 572 23.33 -15.93 10.69
C ILE A 572 23.52 -17.41 11.00
N GLY A 573 24.20 -18.13 10.11
CA GLY A 573 24.49 -19.55 10.32
C GLY A 573 25.42 -19.78 11.52
N ALA A 574 25.20 -20.87 12.27
CA ALA A 574 25.91 -21.16 13.53
C ALA A 574 27.44 -21.08 13.43
N LYS A 575 28.04 -21.51 12.32
CA LYS A 575 29.50 -21.47 12.10
C LYS A 575 30.07 -20.04 12.02
N ARG A 576 29.25 -19.06 11.62
CA ARG A 576 29.67 -17.67 11.41
C ARG A 576 29.29 -16.75 12.58
N MET A 577 28.43 -17.21 13.49
CA MET A 577 27.86 -16.37 14.56
C MET A 577 28.92 -15.69 15.44
N ARG A 578 29.84 -16.46 16.02
CA ARG A 578 30.95 -15.91 16.82
C ARG A 578 31.91 -15.04 16.01
N ALA A 579 32.16 -15.39 14.76
CA ALA A 579 33.03 -14.60 13.88
C ALA A 579 32.43 -13.23 13.51
N LEU A 580 31.09 -13.12 13.49
CA LEU A 580 30.37 -11.91 13.12
C LEU A 580 29.94 -11.06 14.31
N LEU A 581 29.58 -11.68 15.43
CA LEU A 581 29.03 -11.01 16.61
C LEU A 581 30.02 -10.93 17.77
N GLY A 582 31.08 -11.75 17.74
CA GLY A 582 32.07 -11.87 18.82
C GLY A 582 31.61 -12.79 19.96
N ASP A 583 32.58 -13.33 20.69
CA ASP A 583 32.34 -14.22 21.83
C ASP A 583 31.66 -13.53 23.02
N GLY A 584 31.75 -12.20 23.11
CA GLY A 584 31.05 -11.44 24.15
C GLY A 584 29.54 -11.37 23.93
N TYR A 585 29.07 -11.51 22.68
CA TYR A 585 27.66 -11.46 22.31
C TYR A 585 26.99 -12.84 22.36
N VAL A 586 27.72 -13.89 21.95
CA VAL A 586 27.24 -15.28 21.83
C VAL A 586 27.42 -16.04 23.13
#